data_AF-A0ABD5LWB2-F1
#
_entry.id   AF-A0ABD5LWB2-F1
#
_cell.length_a   1.000
_cell.length_b   1.000
_cell.length_c   1.000
_cell.angle_alpha   90.00
_cell.angle_beta   90.00
_cell.angle_gamma   90.00
#
_symmetry.space_group_name_H-M   'P 1'
#
loop_
_entity.id
_entity.type
_entity.pdbx_description
1 polymer ?
#
loop_
_entity_poly.entity_id
_entity_poly.type
_entity_poly.pdbx_seq_one_letter_code
_entity_poly.pdbx_strand_id
1 'polypeptide(L)'
;MDRISAIRNVEDALREFEGGEADLAATERRVAAVLRTYATEFDGDGDVFRAVGDDPVDGTVVVAPSESAARERALAASGIDDPIDDGNAPDFDVERF
;
A
#
# COMPACT_ATOMS: atom_id res chain seq x y z
N MET A 1 10.12 -0.61 -10.71
CA MET A 1 9.37 0.29 -11.63
C MET A 1 9.49 1.66 -11.05
N ASP A 2 9.94 2.66 -11.83
CA ASP A 2 10.11 4.00 -11.28
C ASP A 2 8.76 4.73 -11.10
N ARG A 3 8.77 5.75 -10.23
CA ARG A 3 7.59 6.54 -9.87
C ARG A 3 6.92 7.22 -11.07
N ILE A 4 7.70 7.75 -12.02
CA ILE A 4 7.13 8.45 -13.19
C ILE A 4 6.43 7.45 -14.09
N SER A 5 7.03 6.27 -14.30
CA SER A 5 6.43 5.18 -15.06
C SER A 5 5.14 4.67 -14.43
N ALA A 6 5.10 4.49 -13.11
CA ALA A 6 3.88 4.09 -12.40
C ALA A 6 2.73 5.10 -12.61
N ILE A 7 3.02 6.40 -12.43
CA ILE A 7 2.02 7.48 -12.62
C ILE A 7 1.48 7.49 -14.05
N ARG A 8 2.36 7.39 -15.06
CA ARG A 8 1.94 7.37 -16.47
C ARG A 8 1.05 6.17 -16.78
N ASN A 9 1.39 4.99 -16.29
CA ASN A 9 0.58 3.79 -16.50
C ASN A 9 -0.81 3.91 -15.85
N VAL A 10 -0.91 4.55 -14.68
CA VAL A 10 -2.20 4.85 -14.05
C VAL A 10 -2.99 5.88 -14.86
N GLU A 11 -2.34 6.97 -15.27
CA GLU A 11 -2.97 8.00 -16.12
C GLU A 11 -3.51 7.41 -17.42
N ASP A 12 -2.77 6.51 -18.08
CA ASP A 12 -3.20 5.89 -19.32
C ASP A 12 -4.43 4.99 -19.11
N ALA A 13 -4.46 4.22 -18.00
CA ALA A 13 -5.63 3.42 -17.63
C ALA A 13 -6.88 4.28 -17.35
N LEU A 14 -6.69 5.46 -16.75
CA LEU A 14 -7.76 6.42 -16.51
C LEU A 14 -8.25 7.06 -17.82
N ARG A 15 -7.34 7.43 -18.73
CA ARG A 15 -7.70 7.97 -20.05
C ARG A 15 -8.53 6.98 -20.87
N GLU A 16 -8.15 5.70 -20.86
CA GLU A 16 -8.93 4.64 -21.53
C GLU A 16 -10.35 4.52 -20.95
N PHE A 17 -10.51 4.62 -19.62
CA PHE A 17 -11.83 4.62 -18.97
C PHE A 17 -12.66 5.85 -19.35
N GLU A 18 -12.06 7.04 -19.25
CA GLU A 18 -12.71 8.32 -19.58
C GLU A 18 -13.12 8.39 -21.05
N GLY A 19 -12.34 7.77 -21.94
CA GLY A 19 -12.65 7.62 -23.36
C GLY A 19 -13.71 6.57 -23.68
N GLY A 20 -14.13 5.76 -22.70
CA GLY A 20 -15.05 4.64 -22.88
C GLY A 20 -14.43 3.41 -23.55
N GLU A 21 -13.10 3.32 -23.61
CA GLU A 21 -12.33 2.20 -24.18
C GLU A 21 -12.19 1.04 -23.18
N ALA A 22 -12.29 1.33 -21.87
CA ALA A 22 -12.29 0.35 -20.79
C ALA A 22 -13.47 0.57 -19.84
N ASP A 23 -13.97 -0.51 -19.24
CA ASP A 23 -14.89 -0.42 -18.11
C ASP A 23 -14.15 -0.20 -16.77
N LEU A 24 -14.89 0.25 -15.75
CA LEU A 24 -14.31 0.57 -14.45
C LEU A 24 -13.56 -0.63 -13.85
N ALA A 25 -14.11 -1.83 -13.96
CA ALA A 25 -13.52 -3.03 -13.36
C ALA A 25 -12.18 -3.39 -14.04
N ALA A 26 -12.06 -3.19 -15.35
CA ALA A 26 -10.81 -3.36 -16.09
C ALA A 26 -9.77 -2.32 -15.66
N THR A 27 -10.19 -1.05 -15.53
CA THR A 27 -9.32 0.03 -15.09
C THR A 27 -8.82 -0.19 -13.66
N GLU A 28 -9.69 -0.56 -12.73
CA GLU A 28 -9.31 -0.88 -11.34
C GLU A 28 -8.31 -2.03 -11.28
N ARG A 29 -8.53 -3.11 -12.03
CA ARG A 29 -7.57 -4.23 -12.11
C ARG A 29 -6.21 -3.77 -12.64
N ARG A 30 -6.19 -2.94 -13.67
CA ARG A 30 -4.95 -2.42 -14.27
C ARG A 30 -4.20 -1.52 -13.30
N VAL A 31 -4.89 -0.57 -12.66
CA VAL A 31 -4.31 0.31 -11.65
C VAL A 31 -3.76 -0.49 -10.47
N ALA A 32 -4.53 -1.46 -9.96
CA ALA A 32 -4.07 -2.33 -8.88
C ALA A 32 -2.80 -3.12 -9.27
N ALA A 33 -2.72 -3.61 -10.51
CA ALA A 33 -1.53 -4.30 -11.01
C ALA A 33 -0.31 -3.38 -11.06
N VAL A 34 -0.46 -2.15 -11.57
CA VAL A 34 0.62 -1.15 -11.63
C VAL A 34 1.12 -0.82 -10.22
N LEU A 35 0.21 -0.58 -9.27
CA LEU A 35 0.58 -0.25 -7.88
C LEU A 35 1.28 -1.42 -7.18
N ARG A 36 0.85 -2.66 -7.41
CA ARG A 36 1.53 -3.86 -6.88
C ARG A 36 2.95 -3.97 -7.41
N THR A 37 3.13 -3.82 -8.72
CA THR A 37 4.47 -3.83 -9.33
C THR A 37 5.35 -2.71 -8.79
N TYR A 38 4.80 -1.49 -8.67
CA TYR A 38 5.54 -0.37 -8.09
C TYR A 38 5.97 -0.64 -6.65
N ALA A 39 5.10 -1.21 -5.81
CA ALA A 39 5.42 -1.55 -4.42
C ALA A 39 6.48 -2.67 -4.33
N THR A 40 6.33 -3.75 -5.10
CA THR A 40 7.28 -4.87 -5.09
C THR A 40 8.67 -4.49 -5.62
N GLU A 41 8.73 -3.55 -6.57
CA GLU A 41 9.98 -3.07 -7.17
C GLU A 41 10.40 -1.69 -6.62
N PHE A 42 9.93 -1.32 -5.42
CA PHE A 42 10.23 -0.03 -4.82
C PHE A 42 11.72 0.08 -4.44
N ASP A 43 12.35 1.17 -4.87
CA ASP A 43 13.79 1.44 -4.69
C ASP A 43 14.07 2.83 -4.10
N GLY A 44 13.07 3.45 -3.46
CA GLY A 44 13.19 4.76 -2.82
C GLY A 44 13.83 4.71 -1.42
N ASP A 45 13.68 5.79 -0.66
CA ASP A 45 14.18 5.87 0.71
C ASP A 45 13.34 5.00 1.66
N GLY A 46 13.85 3.82 2.00
CA GLY A 46 13.24 2.86 2.92
C GLY A 46 12.89 1.54 2.24
N ASP A 47 12.32 0.62 3.01
CA ASP A 47 11.84 -0.67 2.52
C ASP A 47 10.31 -0.70 2.55
N VAL A 48 9.73 -1.63 1.79
CA VAL A 48 8.30 -1.93 1.83
C VAL A 48 8.05 -3.04 2.83
N PHE A 49 7.11 -2.80 3.73
CA PHE A 49 6.72 -3.73 4.77
C PHE A 49 5.23 -4.05 4.67
N ARG A 50 4.86 -5.27 5.04
CA ARG A 50 3.49 -5.72 5.19
C ARG A 50 3.24 -6.13 6.63
N ALA A 51 2.17 -5.59 7.21
CA ALA A 51 1.66 -6.05 8.49
C ALA A 51 1.00 -7.44 8.32
N VAL A 52 1.33 -8.35 9.25
CA VAL A 52 0.80 -9.72 9.31
C VAL A 52 0.39 -10.00 10.74
N GLY A 53 -0.88 -10.32 10.96
CA GLY A 53 -1.40 -10.57 12.31
C GLY A 53 -2.88 -10.29 12.43
N ASP A 54 -3.26 -9.59 13.49
CA ASP A 54 -4.66 -9.28 13.78
C ASP A 54 -5.23 -8.17 12.88
N ASP A 55 -6.53 -8.25 12.60
CA ASP A 55 -7.29 -7.10 12.11
C ASP A 55 -7.27 -5.95 13.14
N PRO A 56 -7.27 -4.68 12.72
CA PRO A 56 -7.46 -4.19 11.35
C PRO A 56 -6.15 -3.98 10.57
N VAL A 57 -5.00 -4.36 11.13
CA VAL A 57 -3.69 -4.05 10.54
C VAL A 57 -3.26 -5.08 9.51
N ASP A 58 -3.76 -6.33 9.57
CA ASP A 58 -3.38 -7.40 8.65
C ASP A 58 -3.48 -6.98 7.17
N GLY A 59 -2.43 -7.29 6.42
CA GLY A 59 -2.36 -6.96 4.99
C GLY A 59 -2.03 -5.50 4.66
N THR A 60 -1.92 -4.62 5.64
CA THR A 60 -1.52 -3.22 5.41
C THR A 60 -0.08 -3.16 4.91
N VAL A 61 0.14 -2.51 3.76
CA VAL A 61 1.47 -2.36 3.15
C VAL A 61 1.92 -0.90 3.26
N VAL A 62 3.10 -0.67 3.83
CA VAL A 62 3.68 0.65 4.06
C VAL A 62 5.14 0.71 3.63
N VAL A 63 5.60 1.88 3.20
CA VAL A 63 7.03 2.16 3.07
C VAL A 63 7.54 2.66 4.42
N ALA A 64 8.70 2.22 4.90
CA ALA A 64 9.32 2.68 6.14
C ALA A 64 10.85 2.56 6.15
N PRO A 65 11.57 3.41 6.92
CA PRO A 65 13.02 3.28 7.08
C PRO A 65 13.45 2.15 8.03
N SER A 66 12.51 1.55 8.78
CA SER A 66 12.77 0.47 9.74
C SER A 66 11.46 -0.27 10.08
N GLU A 67 11.56 -1.47 10.65
CA GLU A 67 10.41 -2.25 11.12
C GLU A 67 9.59 -1.51 12.20
N SER A 68 10.25 -0.82 13.14
CA SER A 68 9.55 -0.02 14.15
C SER A 68 8.73 1.10 13.52
N ALA A 69 9.29 1.82 12.54
CA ALA A 69 8.57 2.85 11.80
C ALA A 69 7.46 2.26 10.92
N ALA A 70 7.63 1.02 10.43
CA ALA A 70 6.61 0.31 9.66
C ALA A 70 5.40 -0.03 10.55
N ARG A 71 5.61 -0.53 11.77
CA ARG A 71 4.53 -0.80 12.74
C ARG A 71 3.73 0.46 13.04
N GLU A 72 4.40 1.57 13.33
CA GLU A 72 3.74 2.86 13.56
C GLU A 72 2.89 3.31 12.37
N ARG A 73 3.43 3.20 11.15
CA ARG A 73 2.71 3.58 9.91
C ARG A 73 1.53 2.65 9.61
N ALA A 74 1.65 1.35 9.89
CA ALA A 74 0.57 0.38 9.69
C ALA A 74 -0.61 0.67 10.62
N LEU A 75 -0.35 0.96 11.90
CA LEU A 75 -1.38 1.37 12.86
C LEU A 75 -2.10 2.64 12.40
N ALA A 76 -1.35 3.68 12.03
CA ALA A 76 -1.91 4.93 11.54
C ALA A 76 -2.75 4.74 10.25
N ALA A 77 -2.29 3.91 9.31
CA ALA A 77 -3.02 3.62 8.07
C ALA A 77 -4.32 2.83 8.31
N SER A 78 -4.37 2.01 9.35
CA SER A 78 -5.57 1.26 9.76
C SER A 78 -6.61 2.11 10.52
N GLY A 79 -6.33 3.40 10.76
CA GLY A 79 -7.20 4.30 11.50
C GLY A 79 -7.10 4.17 13.02
N ILE A 80 -6.04 3.54 13.53
CA ILE A 80 -5.70 3.51 14.96
C ILE A 80 -4.78 4.71 15.24
N ASP A 81 -5.38 5.83 15.63
CA ASP A 81 -4.66 7.09 15.86
C ASP A 81 -3.90 7.13 17.21
N ASP A 82 -4.21 6.22 18.16
CA ASP A 82 -3.52 6.13 19.45
C ASP A 82 -3.48 4.68 20.01
N PRO A 83 -2.36 3.95 19.91
CA PRO A 83 -2.22 2.61 20.48
C PRO A 83 -2.11 2.60 22.01
N ILE A 84 -2.11 3.76 22.68
CA ILE A 84 -1.91 3.87 24.14
C ILE A 84 -3.24 3.84 24.92
N ASP A 85 -4.40 4.11 24.29
CA ASP A 85 -5.66 4.35 25.03
C ASP A 85 -6.61 3.13 25.15
N ASP A 86 -6.44 2.09 24.33
CA ASP A 86 -7.18 0.84 24.50
C ASP A 86 -6.18 -0.29 24.67
N GLY A 87 -6.25 -1.06 25.76
CA GLY A 87 -5.43 -2.25 26.01
C GLY A 87 -5.66 -3.42 25.02
N ASN A 88 -5.99 -3.11 23.78
CA ASN A 88 -6.35 -3.96 22.66
C ASN A 88 -5.59 -3.52 21.39
N ALA A 89 -4.33 -3.10 21.53
CA ALA A 89 -3.46 -2.95 20.38
C ALA A 89 -3.37 -4.30 19.66
N PRO A 90 -3.56 -4.36 18.32
CA PRO A 90 -3.51 -5.62 17.59
C PRO A 90 -2.13 -6.28 17.76
N ASP A 91 -2.11 -7.60 17.90
CA ASP A 91 -0.87 -8.36 17.85
C ASP A 91 -0.55 -8.66 16.38
N PHE A 92 0.56 -8.10 15.90
CA PHE A 92 0.97 -8.25 14.51
C PHE A 92 2.46 -8.05 14.40
N ASP A 93 3.08 -8.59 13.36
CA ASP A 93 4.45 -8.32 12.95
C ASP A 93 4.48 -7.57 11.61
N VAL A 94 5.66 -7.08 11.24
CA VAL A 94 5.91 -6.50 9.92
C VAL A 94 6.97 -7.31 9.21
N GLU A 95 6.67 -7.74 8.00
CA GLU A 95 7.58 -8.49 7.14
C GLU A 95 7.94 -7.65 5.92
N ARG A 96 9.13 -7.88 5.34
CA ARG A 96 9.47 -7.26 4.05
C ARG A 96 8.55 -7.81 2.96
N PHE A 97 7.92 -6.89 2.22
CA PHE A 97 6.90 -7.17 1.21
C PHE A 97 7.47 -7.68 -0.12
#